data_AF-A0A1Q3BP96-F1
#
_entry.id   AF-A0A1Q3BP96-F1
#
_cell.length_a   1.000
_cell.length_b   1.000
_cell.length_c   1.000
_cell.angle_alpha   90.00
_cell.angle_beta   90.00
_cell.angle_gamma   90.00
#
_symmetry.space_group_name_H-M   'P 1'
#
loop_
_entity.id
_entity.type
_entity.pdbx_description
1 polymer ?
#
loop_
_entity_poly.entity_id
_entity_poly.type
_entity_poly.pdbx_seq_one_letter_code
_entity_poly.pdbx_strand_id
1 'polypeptide(L)'
;MATKNIIANLNKGEKLTGTNYNIWHKKMTFLLNEQELYEHLTTTMTRPSEGNTAQHHRDLEVFEAWSKKDRCACFTLLSCMHDDLIGAYEHCATAKAMWDQPRFDFRETSITGSEAGFSSLKCTRKSLRTR
;
A
#
# COMPACT_ATOMS: atom_id res chain seq x y z
N MET A 1 -10.19 20.13 10.96
CA MET A 1 -10.67 19.07 11.88
C MET A 1 -11.43 17.99 11.10
N ALA A 2 -10.72 17.13 10.33
CA ALA A 2 -11.32 16.01 9.58
C ALA A 2 -10.71 14.64 9.97
N THR A 3 -9.51 14.63 10.55
CA THR A 3 -8.73 13.41 10.86
C THR A 3 -9.41 12.49 11.89
N LYS A 4 -10.17 13.04 12.85
CA LYS A 4 -10.81 12.25 13.92
C LYS A 4 -11.90 11.31 13.39
N ASN A 5 -12.61 11.69 12.32
CA ASN A 5 -13.66 10.85 11.74
C ASN A 5 -13.06 9.79 10.78
N ILE A 6 -11.91 10.09 10.18
CA ILE A 6 -11.22 9.20 9.23
C ILE A 6 -10.70 7.95 9.95
N ILE A 7 -10.02 8.09 11.10
CA ILE A 7 -9.55 6.94 11.90
C ILE A 7 -10.75 6.10 12.38
N ALA A 8 -11.87 6.73 12.71
CA ALA A 8 -13.08 6.01 13.08
C ALA A 8 -13.70 5.25 11.89
N ASN A 9 -13.69 5.81 10.68
CA ASN A 9 -14.15 5.14 9.47
C ASN A 9 -13.21 4.00 9.05
N LEU A 10 -11.90 4.18 9.19
CA LEU A 10 -10.89 3.13 8.93
C LEU A 10 -11.07 1.95 9.91
N ASN A 11 -11.33 2.23 11.20
CA ASN A 11 -11.57 1.18 12.20
C ASN A 11 -12.96 0.52 12.09
N LYS A 12 -13.98 1.25 11.61
CA LYS A 12 -15.31 0.68 11.32
C LYS A 12 -15.37 -0.03 9.97
N GLY A 13 -14.40 0.23 9.09
CA GLY A 13 -14.26 -0.40 7.81
C GLY A 13 -14.02 -1.90 7.94
N GLU A 14 -14.45 -2.66 6.95
CA GLU A 14 -14.15 -4.07 6.87
C GLU A 14 -12.67 -4.22 6.54
N LYS A 15 -11.86 -4.75 7.48
CA LYS A 15 -10.44 -5.01 7.25
C LYS A 15 -10.26 -6.07 6.15
N LEU A 16 -9.14 -6.01 5.43
CA LEU A 16 -8.77 -7.07 4.50
C LEU A 16 -8.44 -8.34 5.29
N THR A 17 -9.29 -9.36 5.18
CA THR A 17 -9.10 -10.68 5.83
C THR A 17 -8.66 -11.77 4.84
N GLY A 18 -8.68 -11.42 3.54
CA GLY A 18 -8.17 -12.25 2.44
C GLY A 18 -9.27 -12.91 1.59
N THR A 19 -10.48 -13.08 2.11
CA THR A 19 -11.63 -13.57 1.33
C THR A 19 -12.48 -12.43 0.76
N ASN A 20 -12.31 -11.22 1.29
CA ASN A 20 -13.14 -10.06 0.97
C ASN A 20 -12.46 -9.03 0.04
N TYR A 21 -11.39 -9.40 -0.66
CA TYR A 21 -10.57 -8.49 -1.47
C TYR A 21 -11.40 -7.59 -2.41
N ASN A 22 -12.37 -8.15 -3.13
CA ASN A 22 -13.19 -7.36 -4.07
C ASN A 22 -14.03 -6.27 -3.38
N ILE A 23 -14.58 -6.56 -2.20
CA ILE A 23 -15.39 -5.61 -1.42
C ILE A 23 -14.46 -4.59 -0.78
N TRP A 24 -13.37 -5.06 -0.17
CA TRP A 24 -12.33 -4.22 0.43
C TRP A 24 -11.75 -3.22 -0.58
N HIS A 25 -11.35 -3.68 -1.76
CA HIS A 25 -10.77 -2.84 -2.81
C HIS A 25 -11.73 -1.73 -3.23
N LYS A 26 -13.02 -2.03 -3.47
CA LYS A 26 -14.02 -1.01 -3.83
C LYS A 26 -14.21 0.03 -2.72
N LYS A 27 -14.35 -0.40 -1.47
CA LYS A 27 -14.49 0.50 -0.30
C LYS A 27 -13.25 1.38 -0.14
N MET A 28 -12.07 0.79 -0.30
CA MET A 28 -10.80 1.48 -0.11
C MET A 28 -10.52 2.48 -1.24
N THR A 29 -10.86 2.15 -2.49
CA THR A 29 -10.81 3.12 -3.60
C THR A 29 -11.67 4.36 -3.31
N PHE A 30 -12.90 4.18 -2.83
CA PHE A 30 -13.77 5.30 -2.48
C PHE A 30 -13.16 6.17 -1.37
N LEU A 31 -12.70 5.53 -0.29
CA LEU A 31 -12.13 6.21 0.87
C LEU A 31 -10.81 6.94 0.55
N LEU A 32 -9.95 6.37 -0.30
CA LEU A 32 -8.69 7.01 -0.71
C LEU A 32 -8.91 8.12 -1.72
N ASN A 33 -9.98 8.06 -2.52
CA ASN A 33 -10.37 9.15 -3.41
C ASN A 33 -10.88 10.36 -2.62
N GLU A 34 -11.70 10.16 -1.59
CA GLU A 34 -12.14 11.24 -0.67
C GLU A 34 -10.97 11.91 0.06
N GLN A 35 -9.86 11.20 0.26
CA GLN A 35 -8.67 11.73 0.93
C GLN A 35 -7.59 12.28 -0.02
N GLU A 36 -7.85 12.33 -1.33
CA GLU A 36 -6.86 12.71 -2.36
C GLU A 36 -5.57 11.86 -2.29
N LEU A 37 -5.65 10.67 -1.71
CA LEU A 37 -4.53 9.72 -1.59
C LEU A 37 -4.49 8.76 -2.77
N TYR A 38 -5.60 8.61 -3.50
CA TYR A 38 -5.70 7.71 -4.66
C TYR A 38 -4.64 8.03 -5.73
N GLU A 39 -4.33 9.31 -5.96
CA GLU A 39 -3.28 9.73 -6.90
C GLU A 39 -1.90 9.12 -6.57
N HIS A 40 -1.61 8.92 -5.28
CA HIS A 40 -0.34 8.35 -4.80
C HIS A 40 -0.31 6.82 -4.94
N LEU A 41 -1.47 6.17 -5.13
CA LEU A 41 -1.53 4.74 -5.43
C LEU A 41 -1.28 4.46 -6.90
N THR A 42 -1.61 5.39 -7.79
CA THR A 42 -1.47 5.20 -9.24
C THR A 42 -0.16 5.77 -9.76
N THR A 43 0.40 6.77 -9.08
CA THR A 43 1.58 7.50 -9.49
C THR A 43 2.75 7.16 -8.57
N THR A 44 3.91 6.87 -9.13
CA THR A 44 5.16 6.78 -8.38
C THR A 44 6.08 7.89 -8.82
N MET A 45 6.62 8.64 -7.86
CA MET A 45 7.68 9.59 -8.14
C MET A 45 9.04 8.94 -7.85
N THR A 46 10.00 9.13 -8.74
CA THR A 46 11.39 8.69 -8.52
C THR A 46 12.17 9.80 -7.85
N ARG A 47 13.04 9.43 -6.91
CA ARG A 47 13.96 10.37 -6.28
C ARG A 47 14.82 11.04 -7.37
N PRO A 48 14.93 12.38 -7.39
CA PRO A 48 15.83 13.07 -8.31
C PRO A 48 17.27 12.57 -8.13
N SER A 49 18.04 12.50 -9.22
CA SER A 49 19.48 12.22 -9.14
C SER A 49 20.19 13.32 -8.39
N GLU A 50 21.25 12.98 -7.65
CA GLU A 50 22.04 13.91 -6.85
C GLU A 50 22.57 15.06 -7.71
N GLY A 51 22.46 16.30 -7.21
CA GLY A 51 22.90 17.50 -7.92
C GLY A 51 22.89 18.72 -7.02
N ASN A 52 23.64 19.76 -7.38
CA ASN A 52 23.73 21.01 -6.60
C ASN A 52 23.09 22.22 -7.32
N THR A 53 22.23 21.97 -8.30
CA THR A 53 21.57 23.05 -9.06
C THR A 53 20.34 23.55 -8.30
N ALA A 54 19.97 24.82 -8.51
CA ALA A 54 18.73 25.37 -7.96
C ALA A 54 17.47 24.62 -8.45
N GLN A 55 17.56 23.92 -9.58
CA GLN A 55 16.50 23.03 -10.06
C GLN A 55 16.44 21.74 -9.24
N HIS A 56 17.60 21.12 -8.94
CA HIS A 56 17.66 19.93 -8.09
C HIS A 56 17.02 20.17 -6.71
N HIS A 57 17.30 21.32 -6.09
CA HIS A 57 16.69 21.65 -4.80
C HIS A 57 15.16 21.71 -4.88
N ARG A 58 14.60 22.34 -5.92
CA ARG A 58 13.14 22.38 -6.13
C ARG A 58 12.56 20.99 -6.38
N ASP A 59 13.19 20.21 -7.24
CA ASP A 59 12.74 18.85 -7.56
C ASP A 59 12.79 17.94 -6.33
N LEU A 60 13.78 18.14 -5.46
CA LEU A 60 13.91 17.43 -4.19
C LEU A 60 12.80 17.84 -3.21
N GLU A 61 12.50 19.14 -3.08
CA GLU A 61 11.39 19.62 -2.24
C GLU A 61 10.04 19.05 -2.71
N VAL A 62 9.80 18.98 -4.03
CA VAL A 62 8.59 18.36 -4.59
C VAL A 62 8.55 16.86 -4.28
N PHE A 63 9.68 16.15 -4.44
CA PHE A 63 9.77 14.73 -4.11
C PHE A 63 9.54 14.45 -2.62
N GLU A 64 10.09 15.27 -1.71
CA GLU A 64 9.90 15.12 -0.28
C GLU A 64 8.44 15.36 0.13
N ALA A 65 7.80 16.39 -0.43
CA ALA A 65 6.39 16.67 -0.20
C ALA A 65 5.50 15.52 -0.69
N TRP A 66 5.81 14.96 -1.87
CA TRP A 66 5.13 13.78 -2.41
C TRP A 66 5.37 12.54 -1.53
N SER A 67 6.62 12.27 -1.16
CA SER A 67 7.01 11.10 -0.36
C SER A 67 6.33 11.10 1.01
N LYS A 68 6.16 12.27 1.63
CA LYS A 68 5.41 12.40 2.89
C LYS A 68 3.95 11.96 2.74
N LYS A 69 3.30 12.31 1.63
CA LYS A 69 1.92 11.90 1.34
C LYS A 69 1.83 10.41 0.96
N ASP A 70 2.77 9.90 0.16
CA ASP A 70 2.87 8.47 -0.16
C ASP A 70 3.00 7.64 1.12
N ARG A 71 3.84 8.06 2.07
CA ARG A 71 3.96 7.39 3.37
C ARG A 71 2.65 7.41 4.19
N CYS A 72 1.89 8.50 4.16
CA CYS A 72 0.56 8.55 4.78
C CYS A 72 -0.42 7.56 4.12
N ALA A 73 -0.37 7.42 2.79
CA ALA A 73 -1.17 6.43 2.08
C ALA A 73 -0.77 4.99 2.47
N CYS A 74 0.53 4.70 2.59
CA CYS A 74 1.02 3.41 3.11
C CYS A 74 0.46 3.08 4.50
N PHE A 75 0.55 4.02 5.46
CA PHE A 75 0.00 3.79 6.80
C PHE A 75 -1.52 3.59 6.80
N THR A 76 -2.24 4.30 5.94
CA THR A 76 -3.69 4.16 5.79
C THR A 76 -4.05 2.77 5.25
N LEU A 77 -3.30 2.29 4.25
CA LEU A 77 -3.45 0.94 3.70
C LEU A 77 -3.18 -0.13 4.76
N LEU A 78 -2.06 -0.05 5.49
CA LEU A 78 -1.72 -1.00 6.56
C LEU A 78 -2.79 -1.04 7.65
N SER A 79 -3.32 0.11 8.04
CA SER A 79 -4.37 0.20 9.07
C SER A 79 -5.69 -0.48 8.66
N CYS A 80 -5.92 -0.62 7.35
CA CYS A 80 -7.10 -1.31 6.79
C CYS A 80 -6.88 -2.80 6.53
N MET A 81 -5.68 -3.31 6.81
CA MET A 81 -5.38 -4.74 6.70
C MET A 81 -5.57 -5.42 8.05
N HIS A 82 -5.89 -6.72 8.04
CA HIS A 82 -5.83 -7.52 9.26
C HIS A 82 -4.38 -7.60 9.75
N ASP A 83 -4.20 -7.70 11.06
CA ASP A 83 -2.88 -7.58 11.69
C ASP A 83 -1.90 -8.68 11.19
N ASP A 84 -2.42 -9.86 10.84
CA ASP A 84 -1.65 -10.96 10.24
C ASP A 84 -1.09 -10.63 8.85
N LEU A 85 -1.71 -9.69 8.14
CA LEU A 85 -1.30 -9.24 6.81
C LEU A 85 -0.33 -8.06 6.89
N ILE A 86 -0.34 -7.28 7.98
CA ILE A 86 0.54 -6.10 8.14
C ILE A 86 2.00 -6.50 7.91
N GLY A 87 2.47 -7.58 8.54
CA GLY A 87 3.85 -8.05 8.36
C GLY A 87 4.19 -8.53 6.94
N ALA A 88 3.19 -8.88 6.12
CA ALA A 88 3.41 -9.25 4.73
C ALA A 88 3.57 -8.04 3.80
N TYR A 89 2.95 -6.91 4.13
CA TYR A 89 2.92 -5.72 3.28
C TYR A 89 3.77 -4.55 3.81
N GLU A 90 4.24 -4.59 5.07
CA GLU A 90 5.11 -3.55 5.66
C GLU A 90 6.38 -3.28 4.83
N HIS A 91 6.88 -4.27 4.11
CA HIS A 91 8.09 -4.15 3.28
C HIS A 91 7.86 -3.43 1.93
N CYS A 92 6.63 -3.08 1.59
CA CYS A 92 6.34 -2.34 0.35
C CYS A 92 6.89 -0.91 0.46
N ALA A 93 7.75 -0.54 -0.48
CA ALA A 93 8.45 0.74 -0.47
C ALA A 93 7.56 1.94 -0.82
N THR A 94 6.45 1.72 -1.55
CA THR A 94 5.55 2.77 -2.02
C THR A 94 4.09 2.38 -1.82
N ALA A 95 3.20 3.37 -1.73
CA ALA A 95 1.77 3.10 -1.57
C ALA A 95 1.21 2.36 -2.79
N LYS A 96 1.71 2.68 -3.98
CA LYS A 96 1.43 1.93 -5.21
C LYS A 96 1.78 0.45 -5.09
N ALA A 97 2.98 0.11 -4.65
CA ALA A 97 3.39 -1.29 -4.49
C ALA A 97 2.50 -2.02 -3.47
N MET A 98 2.16 -1.35 -2.37
CA MET A 98 1.27 -1.87 -1.34
C MET A 98 -0.18 -2.04 -1.81
N TRP A 99 -0.62 -1.21 -2.75
CA TRP A 99 -1.95 -1.28 -3.38
C TRP A 99 -2.03 -2.38 -4.45
N ASP A 100 -1.00 -2.52 -5.27
CA ASP A 100 -0.95 -3.49 -6.36
C ASP A 100 -0.72 -4.92 -5.85
N GLN A 101 0.06 -5.12 -4.79
CA GLN A 101 0.45 -6.47 -4.36
C GLN A 101 -0.75 -7.35 -3.91
N PRO A 102 -1.70 -6.88 -3.08
CA PRO A 102 -2.90 -7.65 -2.75
C PRO A 102 -3.72 -8.06 -3.98
N ARG A 103 -3.69 -7.24 -5.05
CA ARG A 103 -4.35 -7.58 -6.31
C ARG A 103 -3.78 -8.84 -6.94
N PHE A 104 -2.48 -9.08 -6.84
CA PHE A 104 -1.87 -10.29 -7.36
C PHE A 104 -2.13 -11.47 -6.42
N ASP A 105 -1.89 -11.27 -5.12
CA ASP A 105 -2.01 -12.31 -4.10
C ASP A 105 -3.43 -12.90 -4.02
N PHE A 106 -4.48 -12.08 -4.16
CA PHE A 106 -5.89 -12.53 -4.08
C PHE A 106 -6.57 -12.81 -5.43
N ARG A 107 -5.96 -12.40 -6.55
CA ARG A 107 -6.47 -12.73 -7.88
C ARG A 107 -6.04 -14.13 -8.32
N GLU A 108 -4.85 -14.57 -7.93
CA GLU A 108 -4.32 -15.89 -8.26
C GLU A 108 -5.01 -17.03 -7.47
N THR A 109 -5.49 -16.75 -6.26
CA THR A 109 -6.25 -17.72 -5.44
C THR A 109 -7.61 -18.11 -6.03
N SER A 110 -8.12 -17.40 -7.04
CA SER A 110 -9.42 -17.69 -7.65
C SER A 110 -9.38 -18.73 -8.78
N ILE A 111 -8.19 -19.08 -9.32
CA ILE A 111 -8.10 -19.99 -10.48
C ILE A 111 -7.73 -21.43 -10.08
N THR A 112 -7.13 -21.63 -8.90
CA THR A 112 -6.86 -22.98 -8.39
C THR A 112 -7.14 -23.01 -6.90
N GLY A 113 -8.24 -23.66 -6.51
CA GLY A 113 -8.52 -23.98 -5.12
C GLY A 113 -7.39 -24.86 -4.56
N SER A 114 -6.47 -24.26 -3.83
CA SER A 114 -5.69 -24.96 -2.82
C SER A 114 -5.17 -23.94 -1.82
N GLU A 115 -5.26 -24.29 -0.54
CA GLU A 115 -4.82 -23.52 0.63
C GLU A 115 -3.29 -23.28 0.69
N ALA A 116 -2.57 -23.44 -0.44
CA ALA A 116 -1.11 -23.34 -0.52
C ALA A 116 -0.59 -21.90 -0.77
N GLY A 117 -1.43 -20.95 -1.17
CA GLY A 117 -0.99 -19.60 -1.58
C GLY A 117 -0.34 -18.78 -0.46
N PHE A 118 -0.88 -18.85 0.76
CA PHE A 118 -0.34 -18.12 1.91
C PHE A 118 1.01 -18.67 2.39
N SER A 119 1.22 -19.98 2.28
CA SER A 119 2.50 -20.61 2.61
C SER A 119 3.59 -20.25 1.60
N SER A 120 3.23 -20.03 0.33
CA SER A 120 4.18 -19.66 -0.72
C SER A 120 4.75 -18.25 -0.51
N LEU A 121 3.94 -17.25 -0.11
CA LEU A 121 4.46 -15.90 0.19
C LEU A 121 5.52 -15.90 1.32
N LYS A 122 5.36 -16.78 2.32
CA LYS A 122 6.37 -16.97 3.37
C LYS A 122 7.58 -17.78 2.89
N CYS A 123 7.39 -18.73 1.98
CA CYS A 123 8.44 -19.63 1.50
C CYS A 123 9.39 -18.95 0.49
N THR A 124 8.87 -18.16 -0.46
CA THR A 124 9.69 -17.49 -1.48
C THR A 124 10.53 -16.34 -0.90
N ARG A 125 10.08 -15.72 0.21
CA ARG A 125 10.82 -14.63 0.89
C ARG A 125 11.96 -15.09 1.80
N LYS A 126 11.96 -16.34 2.29
CA LYS A 126 13.13 -16.87 3.03
C LYS A 126 14.34 -17.11 2.11
N SER A 127 14.12 -17.36 0.82
CA SER A 127 15.19 -17.65 -0.14
C SER A 127 15.96 -16.42 -0.63
N LEU A 128 15.44 -15.19 -0.45
CA LEU A 128 16.13 -13.95 -0.83
C LEU A 128 16.93 -13.31 0.32
N ARG A 129 16.93 -13.90 1.52
CA ARG A 129 17.67 -13.39 2.69
C ARG A 129 18.93 -14.19 3.02
N THR A 130 19.49 -14.90 2.04
CA THR A 130 20.81 -15.52 2.13
C THR A 130 21.51 -15.40 0.77
N ARG A 131 22.05 -14.22 0.51
CA ARG A 131 23.27 -14.01 -0.26
C ARG A 131 23.81 -12.61 0.02
#